data_AF-A0A1I4E201-F1
#
_entry.id   AF-A0A1I4E201-F1
#
_cell.length_a   1.000
_cell.length_b   1.000
_cell.length_c   1.000
_cell.angle_alpha   90.00
_cell.angle_beta   90.00
_cell.angle_gamma   90.00
#
_symmetry.space_group_name_H-M   'P 1'
#
loop_
_entity.id
_entity.type
_entity.pdbx_description
1 polymer ?
#
loop_
_entity_poly.entity_id
_entity_poly.type
_entity_poly.pdbx_seq_one_letter_code
_entity_poly.pdbx_strand_id
1 'polypeptide(L)'
;MQIVREDVFDAVRRGYNDLKLVSEEEITAYFGTIDTASVLGHSNHIKGILFEQEYVEALELSGFSASLFETTNHPGTDVMVFGGVDGVTEIQLKASDSVSYVTAAMQEDPETAFAVTSEVASLIGADLVINTGIENAALEAAVEETLFAEVISPFGAFSLFRLLIGLPF
;
A
#
# COMPACT_ATOMS: atom_id res chain seq x y z
N MET A 1 -8.72 11.23 -3.70
CA MET A 1 -7.24 11.37 -3.56
C MET A 1 -6.61 10.83 -4.83
N GLN A 2 -5.51 11.41 -5.30
CA GLN A 2 -4.79 10.88 -6.45
C GLN A 2 -3.45 10.35 -5.95
N ILE A 3 -3.30 9.03 -5.94
CA ILE A 3 -2.05 8.35 -5.63
C ILE A 3 -1.07 8.65 -6.77
N VAL A 4 0.13 9.14 -6.46
CA VAL A 4 1.14 9.41 -7.48
C VAL A 4 2.19 8.30 -7.51
N ARG A 5 2.89 8.20 -8.65
CA ARG A 5 3.90 7.15 -8.88
C ARG A 5 5.03 7.20 -7.86
N GLU A 6 5.41 8.39 -7.40
CA GLU A 6 6.49 8.59 -6.43
C GLU A 6 6.18 7.89 -5.10
N ASP A 7 4.92 7.96 -4.63
CA ASP A 7 4.48 7.33 -3.38
C ASP A 7 4.64 5.81 -3.42
N VAL A 8 4.43 5.18 -4.59
CA VAL A 8 4.65 3.75 -4.78
C VAL A 8 6.13 3.39 -4.60
N PHE A 9 7.05 4.21 -5.11
CA PHE A 9 8.49 3.97 -4.91
C PHE A 9 8.91 4.21 -3.46
N ASP A 10 8.31 5.18 -2.78
CA ASP A 10 8.55 5.39 -1.37
C ASP A 10 8.03 4.24 -0.51
N ALA A 11 6.87 3.67 -0.86
CA ALA A 11 6.36 2.44 -0.26
C ALA A 11 7.34 1.27 -0.44
N VAL A 12 7.92 1.12 -1.64
CA VAL A 12 8.96 0.12 -1.91
C VAL A 12 10.19 0.35 -1.04
N ARG A 13 10.74 1.56 -0.99
CA ARG A 13 11.95 1.88 -0.21
C ARG A 13 11.75 1.65 1.29
N ARG A 14 10.51 1.79 1.75
CA ARG A 14 10.09 1.54 3.12
C ARG A 14 9.92 0.05 3.41
N GLY A 15 9.37 -0.73 2.47
CA GLY A 15 9.17 -2.19 2.61
C GLY A 15 10.42 -3.04 2.37
N TYR A 16 11.36 -2.55 1.55
CA TYR A 16 12.54 -3.29 1.10
C TYR A 16 13.82 -2.54 1.46
N ASN A 17 14.47 -2.92 2.57
CA ASN A 17 15.70 -2.28 3.04
C ASN A 17 16.80 -2.23 1.97
N ASP A 18 16.94 -3.29 1.16
CA ASP A 18 17.93 -3.37 0.09
C ASP A 18 17.65 -2.41 -1.07
N LEU A 19 16.40 -1.93 -1.21
CA LEU A 19 15.98 -1.01 -2.26
C LEU A 19 15.94 0.46 -1.80
N LYS A 20 16.23 0.74 -0.53
CA LYS A 20 16.07 2.07 0.08
C LYS A 20 16.81 3.21 -0.64
N LEU A 21 17.98 2.92 -1.22
CA LEU A 21 18.82 3.88 -1.93
C LEU A 21 18.92 3.59 -3.43
N VAL A 22 18.10 2.66 -3.92
CA VAL A 22 18.11 2.21 -5.31
C VAL A 22 17.27 3.17 -6.16
N SER A 23 17.68 3.37 -7.41
CA SER A 23 16.96 4.24 -8.34
C SER A 23 15.61 3.62 -8.74
N GLU A 24 14.66 4.45 -9.17
CA GLU A 24 13.34 3.99 -9.64
C GLU A 24 13.43 3.02 -10.83
N GLU A 25 14.40 3.25 -11.73
CA GLU A 25 14.65 2.39 -12.88
C GLU A 25 15.12 1.00 -12.43
N GLU A 26 16.06 0.93 -11.49
CA GLU A 26 16.55 -0.32 -10.93
C GLU A 26 15.48 -1.04 -10.08
N ILE A 27 14.64 -0.30 -9.35
CA ILE A 27 13.47 -0.86 -8.64
C ILE A 27 12.52 -1.51 -9.64
N THR A 28 12.16 -0.80 -10.72
CA THR A 28 11.27 -1.32 -11.76
C THR A 28 11.87 -2.56 -12.41
N ALA A 29 13.16 -2.54 -12.73
CA ALA A 29 13.87 -3.69 -13.28
C ALA A 29 13.87 -4.89 -12.33
N TYR A 30 14.06 -4.66 -11.02
CA TYR A 30 13.96 -5.71 -10.01
C TYR A 30 12.59 -6.39 -10.02
N PHE A 31 11.51 -5.61 -9.92
CA PHE A 31 10.14 -6.14 -9.92
C PHE A 31 9.75 -6.79 -11.25
N GLY A 32 10.31 -6.32 -12.37
CA GLY A 32 10.16 -6.94 -13.70
C GLY A 32 10.76 -8.34 -13.83
N THR A 33 11.63 -8.75 -12.91
CA THR A 33 12.22 -10.11 -12.87
C THR A 33 11.56 -11.04 -11.87
N ILE A 34 10.60 -10.57 -11.08
CA ILE A 34 9.91 -11.39 -10.09
C ILE A 34 9.01 -12.40 -10.79
N ASP A 35 9.02 -13.63 -10.28
CA ASP A 35 8.15 -14.70 -10.75
C ASP A 35 6.66 -14.34 -10.53
N THR A 36 5.82 -14.65 -11.51
CA THR A 36 4.39 -14.32 -11.48
C THR A 36 3.68 -14.88 -10.23
N ALA A 37 4.11 -16.02 -9.69
CA ALA A 37 3.52 -16.59 -8.48
C ALA A 37 3.82 -15.74 -7.22
N SER A 38 4.89 -14.94 -7.23
CA SER A 38 5.29 -14.07 -6.14
C SER A 38 4.72 -12.65 -6.26
N VAL A 39 4.31 -12.22 -7.46
CA VAL A 39 3.80 -10.85 -7.73
C VAL A 39 2.70 -10.46 -6.76
N LEU A 40 1.72 -11.35 -6.50
CA LEU A 40 0.60 -11.04 -5.60
C LEU A 40 1.08 -10.72 -4.18
N GLY A 41 2.08 -11.43 -3.67
CA GLY A 41 2.64 -11.19 -2.33
C GLY A 41 3.35 -9.84 -2.25
N HIS A 42 4.18 -9.53 -3.24
CA HIS A 42 4.87 -8.24 -3.33
C HIS A 42 3.88 -7.08 -3.49
N SER A 43 2.91 -7.23 -4.39
CA SER A 43 1.86 -6.22 -4.62
C SER A 43 1.10 -5.91 -3.34
N ASN A 44 0.60 -6.94 -2.62
CA ASN A 44 -0.11 -6.74 -1.37
C ASN A 44 0.73 -6.10 -0.27
N HIS A 45 2.02 -6.45 -0.18
CA HIS A 45 2.92 -5.85 0.80
C HIS A 45 3.12 -4.35 0.55
N ILE A 46 3.43 -3.98 -0.70
CA ILE A 46 3.65 -2.59 -1.10
C ILE A 46 2.35 -1.79 -0.98
N LYS A 47 1.21 -2.40 -1.38
CA LYS A 47 -0.13 -1.82 -1.24
C LYS A 47 -0.46 -1.44 0.20
N GLY A 48 -0.09 -2.28 1.17
CA GLY A 48 -0.28 -1.99 2.59
C GLY A 48 0.49 -0.74 3.03
N ILE A 49 1.78 -0.68 2.70
CA ILE A 49 2.64 0.46 3.06
C ILE A 49 2.19 1.75 2.38
N LEU A 50 1.82 1.66 1.09
CA LEU A 50 1.28 2.79 0.33
C LEU A 50 0.02 3.35 0.99
N PHE A 51 -0.90 2.46 1.40
CA PHE A 51 -2.13 2.86 2.09
C PHE A 51 -1.87 3.60 3.40
N GLU A 52 -0.84 3.19 4.16
CA GLU A 52 -0.41 3.87 5.37
C GLU A 52 0.09 5.30 5.08
N GLN A 53 0.92 5.46 4.05
CA GLN A 53 1.47 6.77 3.65
C GLN A 53 0.37 7.73 3.22
N GLU A 54 -0.50 7.29 2.32
CA GLU A 54 -1.63 8.07 1.79
C GLU A 54 -2.58 8.52 2.90
N TYR A 55 -2.84 7.66 3.89
CA TYR A 55 -3.72 8.01 4.99
C TYR A 55 -3.08 9.02 5.95
N VAL A 56 -1.78 8.90 6.24
CA VAL A 56 -1.07 9.91 7.02
C VAL A 56 -1.09 11.26 6.31
N GLU A 57 -0.79 11.29 5.02
CA GLU A 57 -0.85 12.54 4.24
C GLU A 57 -2.26 13.14 4.25
N ALA A 58 -3.30 12.32 4.07
CA ALA A 58 -4.69 12.80 4.14
C ALA A 58 -5.04 13.41 5.51
N LEU A 59 -4.55 12.83 6.60
CA LEU A 59 -4.71 13.36 7.96
C LEU A 59 -3.98 14.69 8.13
N GLU A 60 -2.73 14.79 7.66
CA GLU A 60 -1.93 16.02 7.72
C GLU A 60 -2.54 17.16 6.92
N LEU A 61 -3.01 16.87 5.69
CA LEU A 61 -3.75 17.83 4.86
C LEU A 61 -5.05 18.29 5.51
N SER A 62 -5.65 17.44 6.35
CA SER A 62 -6.85 17.75 7.14
C SER A 62 -6.53 18.48 8.46
N GLY A 63 -5.25 18.75 8.74
CA GLY A 63 -4.79 19.50 9.91
C GLY A 63 -4.55 18.66 11.16
N PHE A 64 -4.59 17.32 11.06
CA PHE A 64 -4.16 16.43 12.14
C PHE A 64 -2.65 16.24 12.09
N SER A 65 -2.03 16.01 13.25
CA SER A 65 -0.65 15.52 13.28
C SER A 65 -0.70 14.00 13.32
N ALA A 66 -0.10 13.34 12.34
CA ALA A 66 -0.04 11.89 12.26
C ALA A 66 1.37 11.42 11.86
N SER A 67 1.73 10.19 12.21
CA SER A 67 3.01 9.59 11.81
C SER A 67 2.88 8.09 11.66
N LEU A 68 3.64 7.55 10.73
CA LEU A 68 3.95 6.12 10.69
C LEU A 68 4.97 5.77 11.79
N PHE A 69 4.98 4.52 12.24
CA PHE A 69 6.06 4.02 13.11
C PHE A 69 7.40 3.97 12.36
N GLU A 70 8.53 4.20 13.01
CA GLU A 70 9.85 4.18 12.33
C GLU A 70 10.19 2.80 11.77
N THR A 71 9.68 1.73 12.38
CA THR A 71 9.87 0.36 11.91
C THR A 71 8.59 -0.12 11.24
N THR A 72 8.68 -0.66 10.02
CA THR A 72 7.52 -1.21 9.28
C THR A 72 6.90 -2.46 9.91
N ASN A 73 7.59 -3.08 10.88
CA ASN A 73 7.12 -4.24 11.64
C ASN A 73 6.81 -3.87 13.10
N HIS A 74 6.16 -2.72 13.34
CA HIS A 74 5.66 -2.42 14.68
C HIS A 74 4.46 -3.34 15.00
N PRO A 75 4.39 -3.95 16.19
CA PRO A 75 3.29 -4.86 16.52
C PRO A 75 1.97 -4.09 16.68
N GLY A 76 0.95 -4.51 15.93
CA GLY A 76 -0.46 -4.26 16.23
C GLY A 76 -1.10 -2.98 15.66
N THR A 77 -0.32 -1.97 15.30
CA THR A 77 -0.83 -0.69 14.78
C THR A 77 0.13 -0.07 13.77
N ASP A 78 -0.39 0.69 12.80
CA ASP A 78 0.40 1.22 11.67
C ASP A 78 0.57 2.75 11.72
N VAL A 79 -0.44 3.47 12.24
CA VAL A 79 -0.47 4.95 12.27
C VAL A 79 -0.72 5.45 13.70
N MET A 80 0.04 6.46 14.11
CA MET A 80 -0.22 7.25 15.31
C MET A 80 -0.81 8.61 14.93
N VAL A 81 -1.92 8.99 15.56
CA VAL A 81 -2.54 10.32 15.43
C VAL A 81 -2.42 11.06 16.75
N PHE A 82 -1.89 12.29 16.71
CA PHE A 82 -1.60 13.10 17.89
C PHE A 82 -2.67 14.19 18.11
N GLY A 83 -2.91 14.53 19.38
CA GLY A 83 -3.71 15.71 19.75
C GLY A 83 -5.18 15.44 20.14
N GLY A 84 -5.55 14.17 20.37
CA GLY A 84 -6.81 13.80 21.01
C GLY A 84 -6.79 14.01 22.54
N VAL A 85 -7.93 13.75 23.20
CA VAL A 85 -8.09 13.86 24.67
C VAL A 85 -7.08 12.97 25.41
N ASP A 86 -6.76 11.80 24.84
CA ASP A 86 -5.85 10.79 25.38
C ASP A 86 -4.40 10.97 24.89
N GLY A 87 -4.11 12.05 24.15
CA GLY A 87 -2.77 12.40 23.67
C GLY A 87 -2.36 11.73 22.36
N VAL A 88 -2.46 10.41 22.27
CA VAL A 88 -2.10 9.61 21.08
C VAL A 88 -3.17 8.55 20.81
N THR A 89 -3.60 8.44 19.56
CA THR A 89 -4.49 7.36 19.09
C THR A 89 -3.72 6.49 18.11
N GLU A 90 -3.63 5.20 18.39
CA GLU A 90 -3.03 4.23 17.47
C GLU A 90 -4.12 3.58 16.62
N ILE A 91 -3.84 3.45 15.32
CA ILE A 91 -4.79 2.96 14.33
C ILE A 91 -4.12 1.85 13.52
N GLN A 92 -4.81 0.72 13.39
CA GLN A 92 -4.44 -0.33 12.44
C GLN A 92 -5.16 -0.08 11.11
N LEU A 93 -4.41 -0.15 10.02
CA LEU A 93 -4.89 -0.02 8.67
C LEU A 93 -5.04 -1.39 8.00
N LYS A 94 -6.05 -1.54 7.14
CA LYS A 94 -6.19 -2.69 6.25
C LYS A 94 -6.53 -2.24 4.83
N ALA A 95 -5.55 -2.39 3.92
CA ALA A 95 -5.69 -2.18 2.49
C ALA A 95 -6.30 -3.42 1.80
N SER A 96 -7.62 -3.60 1.93
CA SER A 96 -8.31 -4.79 1.40
C SER A 96 -9.76 -4.48 1.08
N ASP A 97 -10.30 -5.11 0.05
CA ASP A 97 -11.72 -5.15 -0.29
C ASP A 97 -12.50 -6.26 0.46
N SER A 98 -11.82 -7.07 1.27
CA SER A 98 -12.41 -8.22 1.96
C SER A 98 -12.91 -7.86 3.35
N VAL A 99 -14.23 -7.75 3.48
CA VAL A 99 -14.91 -7.56 4.78
C VAL A 99 -14.52 -8.65 5.77
N SER A 100 -14.50 -9.92 5.34
CA SER A 100 -14.16 -11.03 6.23
C SER A 100 -12.75 -10.93 6.80
N TYR A 101 -11.79 -10.49 5.98
CA TYR A 101 -10.41 -10.31 6.41
C TYR A 101 -10.29 -9.20 7.47
N VAL A 102 -10.95 -8.07 7.24
CA VAL A 102 -10.98 -6.95 8.19
C VAL A 102 -11.67 -7.37 9.50
N THR A 103 -12.86 -7.97 9.42
CA THR A 103 -13.60 -8.37 10.63
C THR A 103 -12.87 -9.42 11.46
N ALA A 104 -12.12 -10.33 10.82
CA ALA A 104 -11.27 -11.29 11.54
C ALA A 104 -10.17 -10.56 12.33
N ALA A 105 -9.48 -9.59 11.71
CA ALA A 105 -8.46 -8.80 12.39
C ALA A 105 -9.05 -7.97 13.56
N MET A 106 -10.25 -7.41 13.40
CA MET A 106 -10.95 -6.70 14.47
C MET A 106 -11.32 -7.61 15.65
N GLN A 107 -11.59 -8.89 15.40
CA GLN A 107 -11.87 -9.87 16.47
C GLN A 107 -10.60 -10.27 17.23
N GLU A 108 -9.46 -10.27 16.54
CA GLU A 108 -8.15 -10.55 17.15
C GLU A 108 -7.69 -9.39 18.03
N ASP A 109 -8.02 -8.14 17.66
CA ASP A 109 -7.68 -6.94 18.42
C ASP A 109 -8.87 -5.96 18.55
N PRO A 110 -9.80 -6.22 19.47
CA PRO A 110 -11.05 -5.44 19.59
C PRO A 110 -10.87 -4.06 20.22
N GLU A 111 -9.73 -3.77 20.85
CA GLU A 111 -9.46 -2.49 21.51
C GLU A 111 -8.80 -1.48 20.55
N THR A 112 -8.32 -1.94 19.39
CA THR A 112 -7.64 -1.11 18.39
C THR A 112 -8.62 -0.47 17.42
N ALA A 113 -8.37 0.79 17.08
CA ALA A 113 -9.12 1.47 16.04
C ALA A 113 -8.69 0.99 14.64
N PHE A 114 -9.65 0.70 13.76
CA PHE A 114 -9.37 0.26 12.40
C PHE A 114 -9.71 1.33 11.37
N ALA A 115 -8.77 1.64 10.48
CA ALA A 115 -8.99 2.43 9.28
C ALA A 115 -8.89 1.54 8.04
N VAL A 116 -9.88 1.62 7.17
CA VAL A 116 -10.03 0.66 6.05
C VAL A 116 -10.37 1.38 4.74
N THR A 117 -10.26 0.65 3.64
CA THR A 117 -10.63 1.18 2.33
C THR A 117 -12.13 1.45 2.24
N SER A 118 -12.50 2.34 1.33
CA SER A 118 -13.85 2.93 1.25
C SER A 118 -14.94 1.90 1.01
N GLU A 119 -14.65 0.83 0.27
CA GLU A 119 -15.60 -0.22 -0.05
C GLU A 119 -15.92 -1.05 1.18
N VAL A 120 -14.89 -1.44 1.96
CA VAL A 120 -15.09 -2.20 3.20
C VAL A 120 -15.80 -1.35 4.25
N ALA A 121 -15.41 -0.08 4.42
CA ALA A 121 -16.08 0.81 5.35
C ALA A 121 -17.57 0.98 5.03
N SER A 122 -17.92 1.04 3.74
CA SER A 122 -19.32 1.14 3.29
C SER A 122 -20.15 -0.12 3.60
N LEU A 123 -19.51 -1.29 3.69
CA LEU A 123 -20.17 -2.56 3.99
C LEU A 123 -20.26 -2.86 5.49
N ILE A 124 -19.24 -2.49 6.26
CA ILE A 124 -19.20 -2.70 7.72
C ILE A 124 -20.00 -1.62 8.46
N GLY A 125 -19.96 -0.37 7.96
CA GLY A 125 -20.57 0.79 8.58
C GLY A 125 -19.55 1.67 9.30
N ALA A 126 -19.70 2.99 9.15
CA ALA A 126 -18.77 4.01 9.64
C ALA A 126 -18.71 4.14 11.17
N ASP A 127 -19.63 3.51 11.91
CA ASP A 127 -19.63 3.49 13.37
C ASP A 127 -18.60 2.50 13.96
N LEU A 128 -18.14 1.54 13.16
CA LEU A 128 -17.25 0.45 13.60
C LEU A 128 -15.82 0.59 13.06
N VAL A 129 -15.65 1.25 11.92
CA VAL A 129 -14.37 1.44 11.24
C VAL A 129 -14.27 2.84 10.67
N ILE A 130 -13.05 3.35 10.59
CA ILE A 130 -12.75 4.63 9.97
C ILE A 130 -12.67 4.42 8.46
N ASN A 131 -13.48 5.16 7.71
CA ASN A 131 -13.35 5.23 6.26
C ASN A 131 -12.21 6.19 5.90
N THR A 132 -11.18 5.68 5.24
CA THR A 132 -10.02 6.48 4.78
C THR A 132 -10.31 7.35 3.57
N GLY A 133 -11.37 7.06 2.81
CA GLY A 133 -11.63 7.70 1.51
C GLY A 133 -10.73 7.19 0.38
N ILE A 134 -9.94 6.14 0.63
CA ILE A 134 -9.06 5.50 -0.35
C ILE A 134 -9.71 4.19 -0.80
N GLU A 135 -9.61 3.87 -2.09
CA GLU A 135 -10.12 2.62 -2.65
C GLU A 135 -9.00 1.58 -2.79
N ASN A 136 -9.27 0.32 -2.47
CA ASN A 136 -8.36 -0.81 -2.70
C ASN A 136 -7.95 -0.89 -4.17
N ALA A 137 -8.91 -0.71 -5.09
CA ALA A 137 -8.66 -0.78 -6.52
C ALA A 137 -7.72 0.33 -7.00
N ALA A 138 -7.78 1.53 -6.39
CA ALA A 138 -6.87 2.62 -6.71
C ALA A 138 -5.44 2.30 -6.28
N LEU A 139 -5.27 1.75 -5.07
CA LEU A 139 -3.96 1.32 -4.57
C LEU A 139 -3.37 0.17 -5.41
N GLU A 140 -4.20 -0.81 -5.76
CA GLU A 140 -3.82 -1.96 -6.58
C GLU A 140 -3.37 -1.52 -7.98
N ALA A 141 -4.16 -0.67 -8.65
CA ALA A 141 -3.79 -0.11 -9.95
C ALA A 141 -2.49 0.68 -9.89
N ALA A 142 -2.29 1.53 -8.87
CA ALA A 142 -1.07 2.32 -8.73
C ALA A 142 0.19 1.44 -8.60
N VAL A 143 0.11 0.39 -7.78
CA VAL A 143 1.22 -0.56 -7.59
C VAL A 143 1.49 -1.37 -8.86
N GLU A 144 0.44 -1.90 -9.50
CA GLU A 144 0.57 -2.70 -10.71
C GLU A 144 1.12 -1.91 -11.89
N GLU A 145 0.59 -0.72 -12.16
CA GLU A 145 1.04 0.15 -13.25
C GLU A 145 2.48 0.62 -13.06
N THR A 146 2.91 0.83 -11.81
CA THR A 146 4.26 1.33 -11.51
C THR A 146 5.32 0.25 -11.57
N LEU A 147 5.04 -0.94 -11.03
CA LEU A 147 6.06 -1.97 -10.78
C LEU A 147 5.91 -3.24 -11.64
N PHE A 148 4.69 -3.58 -12.05
CA PHE A 148 4.37 -4.88 -12.63
C PHE A 148 3.79 -4.80 -14.05
N ALA A 149 3.72 -3.61 -14.65
CA ALA A 149 3.15 -3.39 -15.99
C ALA A 149 3.75 -4.34 -17.04
N GLU A 150 5.05 -4.63 -16.97
CA GLU A 150 5.74 -5.53 -17.90
C GLU A 150 5.50 -7.02 -17.63
N VAL A 151 5.28 -7.38 -16.37
CA VAL A 151 4.99 -8.76 -15.95
C VAL A 151 3.55 -9.14 -16.29
N ILE A 152 2.63 -8.19 -16.11
CA ILE A 152 1.19 -8.37 -16.34
C ILE A 152 0.85 -8.24 -17.84
N SER A 153 1.61 -7.45 -18.61
CA SER A 153 1.45 -7.32 -20.06
C SER A 153 2.69 -7.82 -20.81
N PRO A 154 2.75 -9.11 -21.22
CA PRO A 154 3.89 -9.69 -21.95
C PRO A 154 4.14 -9.07 -23.35
N PHE A 155 3.26 -8.17 -23.80
CA PHE A 155 3.38 -7.39 -25.03
C PHE A 155 3.82 -5.92 -24.80
N GLY A 156 4.24 -5.55 -23.58
CA GLY A 156 4.69 -4.20 -23.22
C GLY A 156 6.01 -3.77 -23.89
N ALA A 157 6.45 -2.52 -23.64
CA ALA A 157 7.55 -1.85 -24.34
C ALA A 157 8.88 -2.66 -24.38
N PHE A 158 9.17 -3.48 -23.38
CA PHE A 158 10.31 -4.39 -23.39
C PHE A 158 10.19 -5.56 -24.37
N SER A 159 8.97 -6.01 -24.68
CA SER A 159 8.71 -6.99 -25.74
C SER A 159 9.06 -6.42 -27.12
N LEU A 160 8.72 -5.15 -27.36
CA LEU A 160 9.18 -4.40 -28.54
C LEU A 160 10.69 -4.18 -28.54
N PHE A 161 11.28 -3.88 -27.38
CA PHE A 161 12.72 -3.73 -27.24
C PHE A 161 13.48 -5.04 -27.50
N ARG A 162 12.98 -6.17 -26.99
CA ARG A 162 13.49 -7.54 -27.26
C ARG A 162 13.34 -7.94 -28.73
N LEU A 163 12.22 -7.57 -29.38
CA LEU A 163 12.02 -7.72 -30.82
C LEU A 163 13.03 -6.90 -31.63
N LEU A 164 13.32 -5.66 -31.19
CA LEU A 164 14.29 -4.77 -31.83
C LEU A 164 15.75 -5.28 -31.71
N ILE A 165 16.09 -5.98 -30.63
CA ILE A 165 17.45 -6.51 -30.39
C ILE A 165 17.60 -8.03 -30.66
N GLY A 166 16.54 -8.69 -31.12
CA GLY A 166 16.60 -10.08 -31.64
C GLY A 166 16.77 -11.19 -30.60
N LEU A 167 16.30 -11.00 -29.36
CA LEU A 167 16.34 -12.05 -28.33
C LEU A 167 15.08 -12.95 -28.39
N PRO A 168 15.21 -14.29 -28.23
CA PRO A 168 14.08 -15.21 -28.22
C PRO A 168 13.26 -15.09 -26.92
N PHE A 169 12.00 -15.53 -27.00
CA PHE A 169 11.02 -15.55 -25.90
C PHE A 169 11.38 -16.55 -24.81
#